data_AF-X0WE86-F1
#
_entry.id   AF-X0WE86-F1
#
_cell.length_a   1.000
_cell.length_b   1.000
_cell.length_c   1.000
_cell.angle_alpha   90.00
_cell.angle_beta   90.00
_cell.angle_gamma   90.00
#
_symmetry.space_group_name_H-M   'P 1'
#
loop_
_entity.id
_entity.type
_entity.pdbx_description
1 polymer ?
#
loop_
_entity_poly.entity_id
_entity_poly.type
_entity_poly.pdbx_seq_one_letter_code
_entity_poly.pdbx_strand_id
1 'polypeptide(L)'
;MDFLFGEKEEQFRKEIREFVKENLPTGQPGSSLLTEEHADETWEFSMSIAKKLSDKGWLTLSWPKEYGGMGASIAERLVFGEEAGYWGIPGIGMGVS
;
A
#
# COMPACT_ATOMS: atom_id res chain seq x y z
N MET A 1 2.35 25.42 14.12
CA MET A 1 2.44 24.02 13.68
C MET A 1 1.98 23.96 12.25
N ASP A 2 2.77 23.33 11.39
CA ASP A 2 2.41 23.07 10.00
C ASP A 2 2.04 21.59 9.89
N PHE A 3 0.86 21.31 9.32
CA PHE A 3 0.32 19.96 9.16
C PHE A 3 0.28 19.56 7.68
N LEU A 4 0.83 20.38 6.79
CA LEU A 4 0.90 20.08 5.37
C LEU A 4 2.02 19.07 5.12
N PHE A 5 1.76 18.17 4.18
CA PHE A 5 2.77 17.26 3.67
C PHE A 5 3.83 18.02 2.87
N GLY A 6 5.08 17.59 3.02
CA GLY A 6 6.19 18.12 2.26
C GLY A 6 6.18 17.58 0.83
N GLU A 7 7.15 18.03 0.03
CA GLU A 7 7.28 17.61 -1.36
C GLU A 7 7.51 16.09 -1.48
N LYS A 8 8.26 15.50 -0.55
CA LYS A 8 8.56 14.06 -0.52
C LYS A 8 7.29 13.23 -0.34
N GLU A 9 6.45 13.62 0.61
CA GLU A 9 5.19 12.95 0.92
C GLU A 9 4.18 13.09 -0.25
N GLU A 10 4.12 14.25 -0.89
CA GLU A 10 3.27 14.46 -2.07
C GLU A 10 3.76 13.70 -3.30
N GLN A 11 5.07 13.56 -3.49
CA GLN A 11 5.63 12.69 -4.53
C GLN A 11 5.28 11.22 -4.26
N PHE A 12 5.42 10.77 -3.03
CA PHE A 12 5.06 9.41 -2.64
C PHE A 12 3.56 9.14 -2.83
N ARG A 13 2.70 10.09 -2.47
CA ARG A 13 1.26 10.05 -2.72
C ARG A 13 0.95 9.85 -4.20
N LYS A 14 1.64 10.57 -5.10
CA LYS A 14 1.47 10.40 -6.55
C LYS A 14 1.89 9.00 -7.01
N GLU A 15 3.01 8.49 -6.52
CA GLU A 15 3.47 7.13 -6.83
C GLU A 15 2.44 6.07 -6.44
N ILE A 16 1.84 6.20 -5.24
CA ILE A 16 0.79 5.27 -4.79
C ILE A 16 -0.43 5.34 -5.72
N ARG A 17 -0.85 6.55 -6.12
CA ARG A 17 -2.00 6.72 -7.02
C ARG A 17 -1.75 6.15 -8.42
N GLU A 18 -0.54 6.29 -8.93
CA GLU A 18 -0.13 5.67 -10.20
C GLU A 18 -0.15 4.15 -10.08
N PHE A 19 0.44 3.61 -9.01
CA PHE A 19 0.38 2.18 -8.71
C PHE A 19 -1.05 1.66 -8.67
N VAL A 20 -1.96 2.35 -7.99
CA VAL A 20 -3.37 1.95 -7.91
C VAL A 20 -4.01 1.93 -9.29
N LYS A 21 -3.85 3.00 -10.09
CA LYS A 21 -4.45 3.07 -11.43
C LYS A 21 -3.96 1.95 -12.36
N GLU A 22 -2.71 1.53 -12.20
CA GLU A 22 -2.12 0.48 -13.01
C GLU A 22 -2.49 -0.93 -12.54
N ASN A 23 -2.71 -1.12 -11.24
CA ASN A 23 -2.76 -2.46 -10.64
C ASN A 23 -4.12 -2.82 -10.02
N LEU A 24 -5.00 -1.86 -9.81
CA LEU A 24 -6.33 -2.03 -9.21
C LEU A 24 -7.40 -1.58 -10.21
N PRO A 25 -7.79 -2.44 -11.17
CA PRO A 25 -8.87 -2.12 -12.08
C PRO A 25 -10.19 -2.05 -11.33
N THR A 26 -11.00 -1.03 -11.65
CA THR A 26 -12.28 -0.77 -11.00
C THR A 26 -13.23 -1.97 -11.18
N GLY A 27 -13.83 -2.44 -10.07
CA GLY A 27 -14.87 -3.48 -10.10
C GLY A 27 -14.36 -4.92 -9.94
N GLN A 28 -13.08 -5.11 -9.61
CA GLN A 28 -12.54 -6.44 -9.33
C GLN A 28 -12.89 -6.89 -7.90
N PRO A 29 -13.31 -8.16 -7.68
CA PRO A 29 -13.45 -8.71 -6.33
C PRO A 29 -12.15 -8.55 -5.55
N GLY A 30 -12.22 -8.01 -4.33
CA GLY A 30 -11.03 -7.71 -3.52
C GLY A 30 -10.53 -6.27 -3.58
N SER A 31 -11.08 -5.39 -4.44
CA SER A 31 -10.72 -3.96 -4.50
C SER A 31 -11.44 -3.10 -3.45
N SER A 32 -11.89 -3.70 -2.34
CA SER A 32 -12.58 -3.01 -1.25
C SER A 32 -11.90 -3.37 0.06
N LEU A 33 -11.68 -2.37 0.92
CA LEU A 33 -11.16 -2.57 2.28
C LEU A 33 -11.96 -3.59 3.10
N LEU A 34 -13.24 -3.76 2.80
CA LEU A 34 -14.13 -4.65 3.54
C LEU A 34 -14.15 -6.07 2.97
N THR A 35 -13.47 -6.32 1.86
CA THR A 35 -13.38 -7.66 1.29
C THR A 35 -12.31 -8.44 2.04
N GLU A 36 -12.65 -9.64 2.50
CA GLU A 36 -11.66 -10.53 3.10
C GLU A 36 -10.59 -10.90 2.08
N GLU A 37 -9.34 -10.51 2.35
CA GLU A 37 -8.20 -10.74 1.44
C GLU A 37 -7.74 -12.20 1.42
N HIS A 38 -8.18 -13.01 2.39
CA HIS A 38 -7.85 -14.42 2.54
C HIS A 38 -8.92 -15.38 2.02
N ALA A 39 -10.04 -14.89 1.50
CA ALA A 39 -11.07 -15.75 0.91
C ALA A 39 -10.55 -16.39 -0.39
N ASP A 40 -10.98 -17.63 -0.68
CA ASP A 40 -10.52 -18.36 -1.88
C ASP A 40 -10.75 -17.56 -3.18
N GLU A 41 -11.85 -16.80 -3.25
CA GLU A 41 -12.24 -16.00 -4.42
C GLU A 41 -11.33 -14.77 -4.65
N THR A 42 -10.66 -14.28 -3.61
CA THR A 42 -9.89 -13.02 -3.62
C THR A 42 -8.41 -13.25 -3.36
N TRP A 43 -8.02 -14.43 -2.85
CA TRP A 43 -6.66 -14.78 -2.46
C TRP A 43 -5.64 -14.56 -3.58
N GLU A 44 -5.89 -15.07 -4.78
CA GLU A 44 -4.95 -14.95 -5.90
C GLU A 44 -4.71 -13.48 -6.26
N PHE A 45 -5.78 -12.67 -6.25
CA PHE A 45 -5.68 -11.26 -6.53
C PHE A 45 -4.93 -10.52 -5.42
N SER A 46 -5.33 -10.68 -4.16
CA SER A 46 -4.68 -10.09 -2.98
C SER A 46 -3.19 -10.45 -2.93
N MET A 47 -2.84 -11.71 -3.19
CA MET A 47 -1.45 -12.18 -3.24
C MET A 47 -0.67 -11.54 -4.40
N SER A 48 -1.30 -11.39 -5.57
CA SER A 48 -0.65 -10.72 -6.71
C SER A 48 -0.33 -9.24 -6.41
N ILE A 49 -1.22 -8.55 -5.69
CA ILE A 49 -1.00 -7.17 -5.24
C ILE A 49 0.06 -7.14 -4.13
N ALA A 50 -0.04 -8.01 -3.13
CA ALA A 50 0.94 -8.13 -2.05
C ALA A 50 2.37 -8.32 -2.60
N LYS A 51 2.54 -9.15 -3.63
CA LYS A 51 3.85 -9.32 -4.29
C LYS A 51 4.38 -8.02 -4.89
N LYS A 52 3.53 -7.27 -5.61
CA LYS A 52 3.91 -5.97 -6.18
C LYS A 52 4.22 -4.93 -5.11
N LEU A 53 3.47 -4.93 -4.00
CA LEU A 53 3.75 -4.09 -2.83
C LEU A 53 5.10 -4.47 -2.20
N SER A 54 5.41 -5.76 -2.10
CA SER A 54 6.68 -6.27 -1.61
C SER A 54 7.85 -5.82 -2.49
N ASP A 55 7.70 -5.89 -3.82
CA ASP A 55 8.74 -5.46 -4.77
C ASP A 55 9.09 -3.98 -4.63
N LYS A 56 8.13 -3.16 -4.18
CA LYS A 56 8.32 -1.74 -3.85
C LYS A 56 8.76 -1.48 -2.40
N GLY A 57 8.85 -2.52 -1.57
CA GLY A 57 9.15 -2.41 -0.13
C GLY A 57 8.01 -1.80 0.70
N TRP A 58 6.79 -1.76 0.16
CA TRP A 58 5.65 -1.11 0.79
C TRP A 58 5.01 -1.95 1.92
N LEU A 59 5.23 -3.26 1.91
CA LEU A 59 4.83 -4.13 3.04
C LEU A 59 5.71 -3.92 4.28
N THR A 60 6.93 -3.40 4.10
CA THR A 60 7.92 -3.18 5.17
C THR A 60 8.32 -1.70 5.26
N LEU A 61 7.38 -0.78 5.04
CA LEU A 61 7.60 0.67 5.05
C LEU A 61 8.34 1.16 6.29
N SER A 62 7.97 0.66 7.45
CA SER A 62 8.49 1.09 8.75
C SER A 62 9.85 0.49 9.09
N TRP A 63 10.25 -0.60 8.44
CA TRP A 63 11.48 -1.31 8.80
C TRP A 63 12.70 -0.52 8.33
N PRO A 64 13.80 -0.53 9.11
CA PRO A 64 15.07 0.04 8.66
C PRO A 64 15.54 -0.61 7.35
N LYS A 65 16.30 0.17 6.55
CA LYS A 65 16.82 -0.28 5.26
C LYS A 65 17.75 -1.50 5.37
N GLU A 66 18.45 -1.66 6.49
CA GLU A 66 19.32 -2.81 6.74
C GLU A 66 18.55 -4.15 6.79
N TYR A 67 17.24 -4.12 7.05
CA TYR A 67 16.35 -5.28 7.05
C TYR A 67 15.48 -5.37 5.80
N GLY A 68 15.81 -4.60 4.75
CA GLY A 68 15.04 -4.58 3.50
C GLY A 68 13.75 -3.76 3.54
N GLY A 69 13.59 -2.89 4.55
CA GLY A 69 12.49 -1.94 4.62
C GLY A 69 12.79 -0.60 3.94
N MET A 70 11.79 0.28 3.87
CA MET A 70 11.94 1.61 3.27
C MET A 70 12.57 2.63 4.24
N GLY A 71 12.52 2.37 5.56
CA GLY A 71 12.89 3.35 6.58
C GLY A 71 12.02 4.61 6.51
N ALA A 72 10.75 4.44 6.16
CA ALA A 72 9.82 5.54 5.90
C ALA A 72 9.52 6.33 7.18
N SER A 73 9.43 7.65 7.03
CA SER A 73 9.05 8.54 8.11
C SER A 73 7.59 8.29 8.55
N ILE A 74 7.20 8.86 9.70
CA ILE A 74 5.81 8.80 10.17
C ILE A 74 4.87 9.47 9.16
N ALA A 75 5.29 10.57 8.52
CA ALA A 75 4.49 11.27 7.53
C ALA A 75 4.27 10.43 6.27
N GLU A 76 5.31 9.75 5.77
CA GLU A 76 5.21 8.83 4.63
C GLU A 76 4.28 7.63 4.94
N ARG A 77 4.37 7.08 6.15
CA ARG A 77 3.48 6.01 6.62
C ARG A 77 2.03 6.47 6.70
N LEU A 78 1.79 7.72 7.11
CA LEU A 78 0.46 8.31 7.14
C LEU A 78 -0.10 8.45 5.72
N VAL A 79 0.67 9.00 4.78
CA VAL A 79 0.27 9.09 3.37
C VAL A 79 -0.08 7.73 2.79
N PHE A 80 0.75 6.70 3.05
CA PHE A 80 0.45 5.34 2.59
C PHE A 80 -0.85 4.82 3.18
N GLY A 81 -1.06 4.98 4.49
CA GLY A 81 -2.29 4.56 5.15
C GLY A 81 -3.54 5.25 4.60
N GLU A 82 -3.46 6.56 4.32
CA GLU A 82 -4.57 7.32 3.71
C GLU A 82 -4.92 6.80 2.32
N GLU A 83 -3.93 6.64 1.44
CA GLU A 83 -4.19 6.20 0.06
C GLU A 83 -4.57 4.70 0.02
N ALA A 84 -3.92 3.84 0.82
CA ALA A 84 -4.29 2.44 0.93
C ALA A 84 -5.73 2.26 1.41
N GLY A 85 -6.14 3.07 2.38
CA GLY A 85 -7.51 3.14 2.85
C GLY A 85 -8.49 3.65 1.79
N TYR A 86 -8.17 4.78 1.16
CA TYR A 86 -9.04 5.41 0.17
C TYR A 86 -9.29 4.53 -1.05
N TRP A 87 -8.26 3.84 -1.54
CA TRP A 87 -8.33 2.99 -2.73
C TRP A 87 -8.66 1.53 -2.44
N GLY A 88 -8.74 1.14 -1.15
CA GLY A 88 -8.97 -0.24 -0.76
C GLY A 88 -7.91 -1.19 -1.29
N ILE A 89 -6.62 -0.83 -1.14
CA ILE A 89 -5.50 -1.64 -1.61
C ILE A 89 -5.49 -2.97 -0.82
N PRO A 90 -5.70 -4.13 -1.46
CA PRO A 90 -5.65 -5.43 -0.79
C PRO A 90 -4.20 -5.89 -0.64
N GLY A 91 -3.99 -6.92 0.18
CA GLY A 91 -2.67 -7.53 0.33
C GLY A 91 -1.71 -6.77 1.25
N ILE A 92 -2.15 -5.64 1.81
CA ILE A 92 -1.36 -4.86 2.78
C ILE A 92 -1.13 -5.64 4.08
N GLY A 93 -2.08 -6.49 4.48
CA GLY A 93 -1.99 -7.34 5.68
C GLY A 93 -1.25 -8.66 5.46
N MET A 94 -0.94 -8.99 4.20
CA MET A 94 -0.29 -10.25 3.80
C MET A 94 1.23 -10.23 4.03
N GLY A 95 1.78 -9.11 4.48
CA GLY A 95 3.19 -8.98 4.90
C GLY A 95 3.42 -9.38 6.35
N VAL A 96 4.68 -9.50 6.75
CA VAL A 96 5.03 -9.77 8.15
C VAL A 96 4.74 -8.51 8.97
N SER A 97 3.78 -8.59 9.89
CA SER A 97 3.45 -7.53 10.86
C SER A 97 4.38 -7.56 12.06
#